data_AF-A0AA85J9R1-F1
#
_entry.id   AF-A0AA85J9R1-F1
#
_cell.length_a   1.000
_cell.length_b   1.000
_cell.length_c   1.000
_cell.angle_alpha   90.00
_cell.angle_beta   90.00
_cell.angle_gamma   90.00
#
_symmetry.space_group_name_H-M   'P 1'
#
loop_
_entity.id
_entity.type
_entity.pdbx_description
1 polymer ?
#
loop_
_entity_poly.entity_id
_entity_poly.type
_entity_poly.pdbx_seq_one_letter_code
_entity_poly.pdbx_strand_id
1 'polypeptide(L)'
;LLQCELQMLQALNFEINIPLPHHFLDRGILACGDLTLDGKTKVELICRYLFELILTESSTVGISAFVKCAAGLYLSRELLRLKCERDVSRGHENPLNANGNNILLDPSKKLETWPESIGQIMGQESLVKLLPMVLIYIQKVIKYLPNSDIEEAEYVGAFQKYSNRNYGKIALSDIILEADYDLIVRDIDEKLAIDSDPL
;
A
#
# COMPACT_ATOMS: atom_id res chain seq x y z
N LEU A 1 18.06 -26.57 17.47
CA LEU A 1 16.73 -26.11 17.00
C LEU A 1 15.71 -26.08 18.14
N LEU A 2 15.38 -27.24 18.73
CA LEU A 2 14.40 -27.36 19.83
C LEU A 2 14.65 -26.43 21.04
N GLN A 3 15.90 -26.27 21.46
CA GLN A 3 16.24 -25.37 22.58
C GLN A 3 15.99 -23.90 22.23
N CYS A 4 16.30 -23.48 21.00
CA CYS A 4 16.07 -22.12 20.52
C CYS A 4 14.56 -21.84 20.39
N GLU A 5 13.81 -22.80 19.84
CA GLU A 5 12.35 -22.74 19.75
C GLU A 5 11.70 -22.55 21.12
N LEU A 6 12.08 -23.37 22.11
CA LEU A 6 11.57 -23.24 23.48
C LEU A 6 11.92 -21.88 24.10
N GLN A 7 13.15 -21.39 23.89
CA GLN A 7 13.58 -20.06 24.37
C GLN A 7 12.79 -18.93 23.71
N MET A 8 12.49 -19.01 22.41
CA MET A 8 11.66 -18.03 21.71
C MET A 8 10.23 -18.03 22.24
N LEU A 9 9.62 -19.20 22.43
CA LEU A 9 8.27 -19.31 22.99
C LEU A 9 8.21 -18.73 24.41
N GLN A 10 9.21 -19.03 25.24
CA GLN A 10 9.31 -18.46 26.58
C GLN A 10 9.47 -16.93 26.55
N ALA A 11 10.31 -16.40 25.65
CA ALA A 11 10.49 -14.95 25.50
C ALA A 11 9.22 -14.22 25.06
N LEU A 12 8.36 -14.88 24.28
CA LEU A 12 7.05 -14.37 23.87
C LEU A 12 5.94 -14.69 24.88
N ASN A 13 6.24 -15.27 26.05
CA ASN A 13 5.24 -15.78 26.99
C ASN A 13 4.20 -16.72 26.34
N PHE A 14 4.62 -17.47 25.32
CA PHE A 14 3.77 -18.32 24.48
C PHE A 14 2.66 -17.55 23.72
N GLU A 15 2.73 -16.22 23.67
CA GLU A 15 1.84 -15.36 22.89
C GLU A 15 2.31 -15.30 21.43
N ILE A 16 1.90 -16.30 20.65
CA ILE A 16 2.24 -16.42 19.22
C ILE A 16 1.21 -15.78 18.29
N ASN A 17 0.02 -15.43 18.82
CA ASN A 17 -1.08 -14.83 18.07
C ASN A 17 -0.89 -13.31 17.93
N ILE A 18 0.26 -12.91 17.40
CA ILE A 18 0.60 -11.50 17.20
C ILE A 18 -0.09 -11.02 15.92
N PRO A 19 -0.93 -9.96 15.97
CA PRO A 19 -1.62 -9.48 14.79
C PRO A 19 -0.62 -8.92 13.77
N LEU A 20 -0.65 -9.49 12.57
CA LEU A 20 0.00 -9.00 11.35
C LEU A 20 -0.92 -8.08 10.53
N PRO A 21 -0.38 -7.16 9.70
CA PRO A 21 -1.18 -6.27 8.86
C PRO A 21 -2.18 -7.03 7.95
N HIS A 22 -1.78 -8.22 7.49
CA HIS A 22 -2.61 -9.13 6.70
C HIS A 22 -3.96 -9.46 7.33
N HIS A 23 -4.05 -9.57 8.66
CA HIS A 23 -5.32 -9.90 9.34
C HIS A 23 -6.36 -8.78 9.23
N PHE A 24 -5.94 -7.55 8.92
CA PHE A 24 -6.83 -6.40 8.76
C PHE A 24 -7.15 -6.12 7.28
N LEU A 25 -6.45 -6.77 6.35
CA LEU A 25 -6.53 -6.45 4.93
C LEU A 25 -7.90 -6.76 4.33
N ASP A 26 -8.49 -7.92 4.66
CA ASP A 26 -9.82 -8.32 4.14
C ASP A 26 -10.88 -7.26 4.45
N ARG A 27 -10.83 -6.68 5.66
CA ARG A 27 -11.72 -5.59 6.08
C ARG A 27 -11.45 -4.31 5.28
N GLY A 28 -10.19 -3.99 5.03
CA GLY A 28 -9.79 -2.86 4.18
C GLY A 28 -10.25 -3.02 2.73
N ILE A 29 -10.12 -4.21 2.14
CA ILE A 29 -10.57 -4.51 0.77
C ILE A 29 -12.10 -4.45 0.67
N LEU A 30 -12.82 -4.93 1.69
CA LEU A 30 -14.26 -4.79 1.77
C LEU A 30 -14.70 -3.31 1.78
N ALA A 31 -13.93 -2.46 2.47
CA ALA A 31 -14.18 -1.02 2.56
C ALA A 31 -13.98 -0.27 1.23
N CYS A 32 -13.19 -0.81 0.30
CA CYS A 32 -13.02 -0.30 -1.06
C CYS A 32 -14.25 -0.58 -1.96
N GLY A 33 -15.46 -0.26 -1.48
CA GLY A 33 -16.72 -0.54 -2.17
C GLY A 33 -16.90 0.19 -3.50
N ASP A 34 -16.05 1.17 -3.78
CA ASP A 34 -16.00 1.96 -5.01
C ASP A 34 -15.15 1.33 -6.13
N LEU A 35 -14.34 0.31 -5.81
CA LEU A 35 -13.49 -0.40 -6.76
C LEU A 35 -14.19 -1.64 -7.34
N THR A 36 -13.88 -1.94 -8.60
CA THR A 36 -14.26 -3.22 -9.22
C THR A 36 -13.51 -4.39 -8.57
N LEU A 37 -13.89 -5.62 -8.90
CA LEU A 37 -13.20 -6.80 -8.39
C LEU A 37 -11.70 -6.79 -8.74
N ASP A 38 -11.36 -6.42 -9.98
CA ASP A 38 -9.95 -6.28 -10.40
C ASP A 38 -9.23 -5.17 -9.61
N GLY A 39 -9.87 -4.01 -9.43
CA GLY A 39 -9.34 -2.93 -8.60
C GLY A 39 -9.04 -3.37 -7.18
N LYS A 40 -9.96 -4.11 -6.55
CA LYS A 40 -9.76 -4.70 -5.22
C LYS A 40 -8.60 -5.69 -5.20
N THR A 41 -8.48 -6.57 -6.19
CA THR A 41 -7.34 -7.50 -6.29
C THR A 41 -6.02 -6.77 -6.47
N LYS A 42 -5.97 -5.67 -7.23
CA LYS A 42 -4.76 -4.83 -7.33
C LYS A 42 -4.40 -4.20 -5.99
N VAL A 43 -5.36 -3.60 -5.28
CA VAL A 43 -5.14 -3.05 -3.94
C VAL A 43 -4.59 -4.12 -2.98
N GLU A 44 -5.19 -5.31 -2.98
CA GLU A 44 -4.75 -6.42 -2.14
C GLU A 44 -3.30 -6.82 -2.43
N LEU A 45 -2.94 -6.97 -3.70
CA LEU A 45 -1.59 -7.34 -4.11
C LEU A 45 -0.56 -6.25 -3.79
N ILE A 46 -0.90 -4.98 -3.99
CA ILE A 46 -0.02 -3.86 -3.62
C ILE A 46 0.17 -3.84 -2.10
N CYS A 47 -0.90 -3.94 -1.31
CA CYS A 47 -0.80 -3.99 0.15
C CYS A 47 0.12 -5.11 0.64
N ARG A 48 -0.04 -6.32 0.10
CA ARG A 48 0.82 -7.47 0.48
C ARG A 48 2.28 -7.26 0.08
N TYR A 49 2.53 -6.68 -1.10
CA TYR A 49 3.87 -6.30 -1.51
C TYR A 49 4.49 -5.29 -0.55
N LEU A 50 3.75 -4.23 -0.20
CA LEU A 50 4.16 -3.22 0.77
C LEU A 50 4.47 -3.83 2.14
N PHE A 51 3.60 -4.73 2.63
CA PHE A 51 3.81 -5.40 3.93
C PHE A 51 5.10 -6.21 3.96
N GLU A 52 5.47 -6.86 2.86
CA GLU A 52 6.72 -7.59 2.77
C GLU A 52 7.95 -6.69 2.63
N LEU A 53 7.83 -5.54 1.94
CA LEU A 53 8.91 -4.56 1.83
C LEU A 53 9.38 -4.01 3.18
N ILE A 54 8.46 -3.90 4.15
CA ILE A 54 8.79 -3.34 5.47
C ILE A 54 9.23 -4.39 6.50
N LEU A 55 9.22 -5.68 6.18
CA LEU A 55 9.64 -6.72 7.13
C LEU A 55 11.09 -6.53 7.61
N THR A 56 11.92 -5.89 6.78
CA THR A 56 13.32 -5.58 7.08
C THR A 56 13.52 -4.14 7.58
N GLU A 57 12.45 -3.37 7.78
CA GLU A 57 12.53 -1.96 8.17
C GLU A 57 12.33 -1.79 9.69
N SER A 58 13.44 -1.55 10.39
CA SER A 58 13.46 -1.45 11.86
C SER A 58 12.71 -0.21 12.38
N SER A 59 12.61 0.88 11.61
CA SER A 59 11.82 2.06 12.01
C SER A 59 10.32 1.77 12.14
N THR A 60 9.85 0.64 11.59
CA THR A 60 8.44 0.22 11.76
C THR A 60 8.18 -0.61 13.01
N VAL A 61 9.21 -0.90 13.81
CA VAL A 61 9.07 -1.59 15.09
C VAL A 61 8.24 -0.70 16.03
N GLY A 62 7.28 -1.30 16.73
CA GLY A 62 6.34 -0.58 17.61
C GLY A 62 5.13 0.03 16.88
N ILE A 63 5.16 0.19 15.55
CA ILE A 63 3.98 0.59 14.79
C ILE A 63 3.01 -0.60 14.72
N SER A 64 1.77 -0.37 15.13
CA SER A 64 0.73 -1.41 15.13
C SER A 64 0.48 -1.97 13.73
N ALA A 65 0.17 -3.27 13.67
CA ALA A 65 -0.21 -3.93 12.42
C ALA A 65 -1.44 -3.29 11.74
N PHE A 66 -2.34 -2.73 12.55
CA PHE A 66 -3.49 -1.99 12.09
C PHE A 66 -3.08 -0.76 11.27
N VAL A 67 -2.20 0.09 11.81
CA VAL A 67 -1.72 1.31 11.13
C VAL A 67 -0.94 0.97 9.87
N LYS A 68 -0.10 -0.07 9.91
CA LYS A 68 0.58 -0.61 8.72
C LYS A 68 -0.42 -0.99 7.62
N CYS A 69 -1.49 -1.69 7.97
CA CYS A 69 -2.53 -2.06 7.02
C CYS A 69 -3.25 -0.84 6.43
N ALA A 70 -3.68 0.10 7.28
CA ALA A 70 -4.39 1.30 6.85
C ALA A 70 -3.52 2.20 5.94
N ALA A 71 -2.25 2.39 6.29
CA ALA A 71 -1.29 3.13 5.47
C ALA A 71 -1.01 2.42 4.13
N GLY A 72 -0.89 1.09 4.12
CA GLY A 72 -0.76 0.31 2.89
C GLY A 72 -1.99 0.44 1.99
N LEU A 73 -3.18 0.45 2.58
CA LEU A 73 -4.44 0.65 1.87
C LEU A 73 -4.51 2.04 1.24
N TYR A 74 -4.17 3.08 2.01
CA TYR A 74 -4.09 4.46 1.53
C TYR A 74 -3.16 4.56 0.32
N LEU A 75 -1.91 4.10 0.46
CA LEU A 75 -0.93 4.19 -0.61
C LEU A 75 -1.35 3.41 -1.85
N SER A 76 -1.92 2.21 -1.67
CA SER A 76 -2.43 1.41 -2.79
C SER A 76 -3.51 2.13 -3.59
N ARG A 77 -4.44 2.80 -2.90
CA ARG A 77 -5.50 3.58 -3.54
C ARG A 77 -4.94 4.83 -4.23
N GLU A 78 -3.94 5.47 -3.63
CA GLU A 78 -3.28 6.64 -4.23
C GLU A 78 -2.57 6.30 -5.53
N LEU A 79 -1.84 5.18 -5.55
CA LEU A 79 -1.16 4.68 -6.74
C LEU A 79 -2.16 4.36 -7.86
N LEU A 80 -3.31 3.77 -7.52
CA LEU A 80 -4.39 3.53 -8.48
C LEU A 80 -5.00 4.83 -9.00
N ARG A 81 -5.20 5.83 -8.13
CA ARG A 81 -5.72 7.16 -8.51
C ARG A 81 -4.81 7.82 -9.54
N LEU A 82 -3.51 7.86 -9.27
CA LEU A 82 -2.52 8.45 -10.17
C LEU A 82 -2.44 7.72 -11.51
N LYS A 83 -2.52 6.39 -11.52
CA LYS A 83 -2.62 5.61 -12.76
C LYS A 83 -3.86 6.04 -13.57
N CYS A 84 -5.03 6.09 -12.93
CA CYS A 84 -6.27 6.45 -13.61
C CYS A 84 -6.19 7.87 -14.21
N GLU A 85 -5.64 8.84 -13.48
CA GLU A 85 -5.42 10.21 -13.96
C GLU A 85 -4.45 10.26 -15.15
N ARG A 86 -3.39 9.44 -15.12
CA ARG A 86 -2.43 9.31 -16.22
C ARG A 86 -3.07 8.71 -17.46
N ASP A 87 -3.85 7.65 -17.30
CA ASP A 87 -4.53 6.96 -18.41
C ASP A 87 -5.53 7.90 -19.11
N VAL A 88 -6.28 8.70 -18.33
CA VAL A 88 -7.16 9.77 -18.86
C VAL A 88 -6.36 10.83 -19.62
N SER A 89 -5.23 11.28 -19.07
CA SER A 89 -4.38 12.32 -19.68
C SER A 89 -3.71 11.87 -20.98
N ARG A 90 -3.43 10.57 -21.14
CA ARG A 90 -2.84 9.97 -22.35
C ARG A 90 -3.83 9.81 -23.50
N GLY A 91 -5.09 10.19 -23.32
CA GLY A 91 -6.11 10.09 -24.37
C GLY A 91 -6.46 8.65 -24.72
N HIS A 92 -6.15 7.68 -23.84
CA HIS A 92 -6.87 6.42 -23.86
C HIS A 92 -8.33 6.76 -23.60
N GLU A 93 -9.19 6.49 -24.59
CA GLU A 93 -10.63 6.78 -24.55
C GLU A 93 -11.16 6.50 -23.15
N ASN A 94 -11.90 7.48 -22.62
CA ASN A 94 -12.58 7.47 -21.33
C ASN A 94 -12.57 6.04 -20.73
N PRO A 95 -11.82 5.75 -19.64
CA PRO A 95 -11.81 4.40 -19.04
C PRO A 95 -13.23 3.92 -18.66
N LEU A 96 -14.20 4.83 -18.77
CA LEU A 96 -15.63 4.75 -18.60
C LEU A 96 -16.41 4.08 -19.76
N ASN A 97 -15.86 3.92 -20.98
CA ASN A 97 -16.68 3.55 -22.16
C ASN A 97 -16.07 2.58 -23.19
N ALA A 98 -14.90 1.98 -22.94
CA ALA A 98 -14.35 0.95 -23.83
C ALA A 98 -14.78 -0.46 -23.38
N ASN A 99 -15.41 -1.21 -24.29
CA ASN A 99 -15.83 -2.61 -24.13
C ASN A 99 -14.65 -3.61 -24.01
N GLY A 100 -13.67 -3.35 -23.13
CA GLY A 100 -12.45 -4.15 -22.99
C GLY A 100 -11.80 -4.04 -21.61
N ASN A 101 -12.25 -4.89 -20.69
CA ASN A 101 -11.50 -5.56 -19.60
C ASN A 101 -10.62 -4.79 -18.59
N ASN A 102 -10.44 -3.46 -18.60
CA ASN A 102 -9.50 -2.77 -17.69
C ASN A 102 -10.12 -1.60 -16.90
N ILE A 103 -11.36 -1.70 -16.44
CA ILE A 103 -11.96 -0.63 -15.62
C ILE A 103 -11.73 -0.96 -14.13
N LEU A 104 -10.77 -0.28 -13.51
CA LEU A 104 -10.45 -0.40 -12.08
C LEU A 104 -11.50 0.29 -11.17
N LEU A 105 -12.37 1.12 -11.77
CA LEU A 105 -13.31 2.02 -11.11
C LEU A 105 -14.74 1.90 -11.63
N ASP A 106 -15.70 2.37 -10.85
CA ASP A 106 -17.02 2.72 -11.38
C ASP A 106 -16.90 3.99 -12.25
N PRO A 107 -17.40 3.98 -13.50
CA PRO A 107 -17.32 5.10 -14.41
C PRO A 107 -17.87 6.45 -13.91
N SER A 108 -18.68 6.43 -12.87
CA SER A 108 -19.36 7.61 -12.34
C SER A 108 -18.63 8.30 -11.18
N LYS A 109 -17.48 7.79 -10.72
CA LYS A 109 -16.87 8.23 -9.45
C LYS A 109 -15.40 8.64 -9.59
N LYS A 110 -15.04 9.79 -9.01
CA LYS A 110 -13.64 10.16 -8.77
C LYS A 110 -13.09 9.24 -7.66
N LEU A 111 -11.95 8.61 -7.90
CA LEU A 111 -11.31 7.78 -6.88
C LEU A 111 -10.76 8.67 -5.77
N GLU A 112 -11.41 8.61 -4.60
CA GLU A 112 -10.90 9.25 -3.39
C GLU A 112 -9.92 8.30 -2.69
N THR A 113 -8.78 8.82 -2.25
CA THR A 113 -7.72 8.00 -1.65
C THR A 113 -8.14 7.44 -0.29
N TRP A 114 -8.83 8.25 0.52
CA TRP A 114 -9.27 7.91 1.87
C TRP A 114 -10.69 8.40 2.16
N PRO A 115 -11.73 7.81 1.51
CA PRO A 115 -13.11 8.15 1.79
C PRO A 115 -13.48 7.87 3.25
N GLU A 116 -14.42 8.65 3.78
CA GLU A 116 -14.88 8.55 5.18
C GLU A 116 -15.32 7.12 5.54
N SER A 117 -15.96 6.41 4.62
CA SER A 117 -16.38 5.02 4.80
C SER A 117 -15.20 4.08 5.08
N ILE A 118 -14.05 4.28 4.44
CA ILE A 118 -12.82 3.52 4.75
C ILE A 118 -12.30 3.94 6.11
N GLY A 119 -12.28 5.24 6.43
CA GLY A 119 -11.87 5.74 7.74
C GLY A 119 -12.68 5.10 8.89
N GLN A 120 -14.00 5.06 8.76
CA GLN A 120 -14.91 4.45 9.73
C GLN A 120 -14.74 2.93 9.82
N ILE A 121 -14.68 2.23 8.69
CA ILE A 121 -14.49 0.77 8.68
C ILE A 121 -13.12 0.41 9.26
N MET A 122 -12.08 1.21 9.01
CA MET A 122 -10.76 1.00 9.57
C MET A 122 -10.62 1.61 10.99
N GLY A 123 -11.60 2.35 11.51
CA GLY A 123 -11.42 3.05 12.80
C GLY A 123 -10.21 4.00 12.80
N GLN A 124 -9.86 4.56 11.64
CA GLN A 124 -8.81 5.55 11.42
C GLN A 124 -9.40 6.72 10.62
N GLU A 125 -10.22 7.51 11.30
CA GLU A 125 -10.84 8.71 10.73
C GLU A 125 -9.80 9.80 10.45
N SER A 126 -8.76 9.89 11.29
CA SER A 126 -7.64 10.81 11.08
C SER A 126 -6.59 10.20 10.16
N LEU A 127 -6.57 10.66 8.91
CA LEU A 127 -5.55 10.29 7.92
C LEU A 127 -4.13 10.65 8.38
N VAL A 128 -3.97 11.75 9.12
CA VAL A 128 -2.65 12.30 9.52
C VAL A 128 -1.82 11.27 10.28
N LYS A 129 -2.45 10.44 11.12
CA LYS A 129 -1.78 9.38 11.89
C LYS A 129 -1.19 8.27 11.03
N LEU A 130 -1.66 8.11 9.79
CA LEU A 130 -1.21 7.09 8.86
C LEU A 130 -0.02 7.56 8.02
N LEU A 131 0.07 8.87 7.77
CA LEU A 131 0.99 9.47 6.81
C LEU A 131 2.48 9.15 7.07
N PRO A 132 2.99 9.13 8.33
CA PRO A 132 4.38 8.72 8.57
C PRO A 132 4.67 7.30 8.09
N MET A 133 3.72 6.37 8.28
CA MET A 133 3.85 4.99 7.81
C MET A 133 3.76 4.90 6.28
N VAL A 134 2.95 5.77 5.64
CA VAL A 134 2.90 5.89 4.17
C VAL A 134 4.25 6.34 3.61
N LEU A 135 4.90 7.33 4.22
CA LEU A 135 6.24 7.79 3.81
C LEU A 135 7.28 6.67 3.90
N ILE A 136 7.24 5.84 4.95
CA ILE A 136 8.13 4.66 5.06
C ILE A 136 7.88 3.68 3.90
N TYR A 137 6.62 3.42 3.55
CA TYR A 137 6.31 2.57 2.39
C TYR A 137 6.87 3.15 1.09
N ILE A 138 6.68 4.45 0.84
CA ILE A 138 7.19 5.12 -0.36
C ILE A 138 8.71 5.01 -0.44
N GLN A 139 9.42 5.31 0.65
CA GLN A 139 10.88 5.17 0.72
C GLN A 139 11.33 3.75 0.36
N LYS A 140 10.62 2.73 0.84
CA LYS A 140 10.93 1.33 0.51
C LYS A 140 10.64 1.01 -0.94
N VAL A 141 9.51 1.46 -1.48
CA VAL A 141 9.20 1.23 -2.90
C VAL A 141 10.26 1.85 -3.79
N ILE A 142 10.59 3.14 -3.58
CA ILE A 142 11.62 3.86 -4.34
C ILE A 142 12.96 3.13 -4.25
N LYS A 143 13.36 2.71 -3.04
CA LYS A 143 14.60 1.98 -2.81
C LYS A 143 14.71 0.71 -3.65
N TYR A 144 13.59 0.06 -3.99
CA TYR A 144 13.55 -1.20 -4.73
C TYR A 144 13.06 -1.05 -6.18
N LEU A 145 13.00 0.16 -6.72
CA LEU A 145 12.68 0.36 -8.12
C LEU A 145 13.83 -0.14 -9.02
N PRO A 146 13.53 -0.66 -10.23
CA PRO A 146 14.56 -1.18 -11.14
C PRO A 146 15.64 -0.17 -11.56
N ASN A 147 15.36 1.13 -11.41
CA ASN A 147 16.25 2.23 -11.82
C ASN A 147 17.12 2.77 -10.68
N SER A 148 16.95 2.29 -9.44
CA SER A 148 17.84 2.67 -8.34
C SER A 148 19.15 1.89 -8.41
N ASP A 149 20.27 2.56 -8.11
CA ASP A 149 21.64 2.01 -8.04
C ASP A 149 21.81 1.03 -6.86
N ILE A 150 20.92 0.04 -6.73
CA ILE A 150 20.96 -0.94 -5.66
C ILE A 150 22.05 -1.96 -6.00
N GLU A 151 23.10 -2.01 -5.19
CA GLU A 151 24.00 -3.15 -5.17
C GLU A 151 23.18 -4.42 -4.89
N GLU A 152 23.27 -5.43 -5.76
CA GLU A 152 22.44 -6.66 -5.87
C GLU A 152 22.20 -7.47 -4.57
N ALA A 153 22.77 -7.08 -3.43
CA ALA A 153 22.82 -7.85 -2.19
C ALA A 153 21.70 -7.58 -1.17
N GLU A 154 20.97 -6.45 -1.24
CA GLU A 154 19.94 -6.14 -0.22
C GLU A 154 18.55 -6.68 -0.60
N TYR A 155 18.22 -7.85 -0.06
CA TYR A 155 16.88 -8.48 0.02
C TYR A 155 15.88 -8.12 -1.11
N VAL A 156 16.25 -8.49 -2.33
CA VAL A 156 15.40 -8.45 -3.54
C VAL A 156 14.22 -9.45 -3.46
N GLY A 157 14.04 -10.16 -2.34
CA GLY A 157 13.09 -11.27 -2.21
C GLY A 157 11.63 -10.85 -2.42
N ALA A 158 11.19 -9.75 -1.79
CA ALA A 158 9.84 -9.23 -1.98
C ALA A 158 9.64 -8.75 -3.42
N PHE A 159 10.56 -7.95 -3.96
CA PHE A 159 10.48 -7.49 -5.35
C PHE A 159 10.42 -8.65 -6.35
N GLN A 160 11.30 -9.65 -6.23
CA GLN A 160 11.32 -10.84 -7.09
C GLN A 160 10.03 -11.65 -6.97
N LYS A 161 9.53 -11.86 -5.75
CA LYS A 161 8.28 -12.57 -5.48
C LYS A 161 7.11 -11.90 -6.19
N TYR A 162 6.94 -10.59 -5.98
CA TYR A 162 5.81 -9.82 -6.55
C TYR A 162 6.01 -9.42 -8.02
N SER A 163 7.20 -9.63 -8.58
CA SER A 163 7.47 -9.57 -10.03
C SER A 163 7.03 -10.82 -10.77
N ASN A 164 6.72 -11.91 -10.06
CA ASN A 164 6.29 -13.17 -10.65
C ASN A 164 4.84 -13.10 -11.19
N ARG A 165 4.53 -13.90 -12.22
CA ARG A 165 3.17 -14.06 -12.79
C ARG A 165 2.15 -14.49 -11.74
N ASN A 166 2.55 -15.27 -10.73
CA ASN A 166 1.67 -15.73 -9.66
C ASN A 166 1.08 -14.57 -8.83
N TYR A 167 1.74 -13.41 -8.82
CA TYR A 167 1.30 -12.20 -8.14
C TYR A 167 0.90 -11.09 -9.13
N GLY A 168 0.53 -11.47 -10.36
CA GLY A 168 0.14 -10.54 -11.41
C GLY A 168 1.26 -9.58 -11.85
N LYS A 169 2.52 -9.89 -11.51
CA LYS A 169 3.69 -9.01 -11.70
C LYS A 169 3.48 -7.61 -11.10
N ILE A 170 2.80 -7.50 -9.96
CA ILE A 170 2.40 -6.21 -9.40
C ILE A 170 3.59 -5.26 -9.15
N ALA A 171 4.75 -5.77 -8.74
CA ALA A 171 5.96 -4.96 -8.54
C ALA A 171 6.53 -4.37 -9.84
N LEU A 172 6.23 -4.99 -10.99
CA LEU A 172 6.60 -4.52 -12.34
C LEU A 172 5.44 -3.83 -13.06
N SER A 173 4.33 -3.58 -12.37
CA SER A 173 3.18 -2.91 -12.98
C SER A 173 3.44 -1.42 -13.17
N ASP A 174 2.80 -0.84 -14.17
CA ASP A 174 2.79 0.61 -14.42
C ASP A 174 2.13 1.42 -13.29
N ILE A 175 1.35 0.77 -12.41
CA ILE A 175 0.84 1.35 -11.16
C ILE A 175 2.01 1.74 -10.25
N ILE A 176 3.04 0.88 -10.17
CA ILE A 176 4.20 1.07 -9.29
C ILE A 176 5.33 1.80 -10.02
N LEU A 177 5.68 1.35 -11.23
CA LEU A 177 6.90 1.81 -11.90
C LEU A 177 6.82 3.25 -12.45
N GLU A 178 5.63 3.69 -12.85
CA GLU A 178 5.44 5.01 -13.48
C GLU A 178 4.80 6.02 -12.51
N ALA A 179 4.55 5.65 -11.25
CA ALA A 179 3.99 6.56 -10.25
C ALA A 179 4.93 7.74 -9.96
N ASP A 180 4.35 8.92 -9.83
CA ASP A 180 5.06 10.13 -9.40
C ASP A 180 5.12 10.15 -7.86
N TYR A 181 6.14 9.49 -7.30
CA TYR A 181 6.30 9.41 -5.85
C TYR A 181 6.64 10.77 -5.22
N ASP A 182 7.30 11.66 -5.94
CA ASP A 182 7.62 13.00 -5.46
C ASP A 182 6.36 13.84 -5.26
N LEU A 183 5.39 13.72 -6.18
CA LEU A 183 4.05 14.28 -6.00
C LEU A 183 3.36 13.74 -4.75
N ILE A 184 3.38 12.41 -4.53
CA ILE A 184 2.74 11.81 -3.34
C ILE A 184 3.39 12.33 -2.05
N VAL A 185 4.73 12.39 -2.00
CA VAL A 185 5.47 12.88 -0.83
C VAL A 185 5.12 14.34 -0.54
N ARG A 186 5.14 15.21 -1.56
CA ARG A 186 4.76 16.62 -1.40
C ARG A 186 3.34 16.79 -0.88
N ASP A 187 2.38 16.05 -1.44
CA ASP A 187 0.97 16.09 -1.00
C ASP A 187 0.81 15.62 0.45
N ILE A 188 1.65 14.68 0.90
CA ILE A 188 1.67 14.20 2.28
C ILE A 188 2.27 15.26 3.22
N ASP A 189 3.39 15.86 2.84
CA ASP A 189 4.06 16.90 3.63
C ASP A 189 3.13 18.12 3.84
N GLU A 190 2.39 18.52 2.80
CA GLU A 190 1.37 19.57 2.91
C GLU A 190 0.26 19.19 3.91
N LYS A 191 -0.25 17.96 3.87
CA LYS A 191 -1.26 17.47 4.82
C LYS A 191 -0.75 17.43 6.26
N LEU A 192 0.52 17.08 6.47
CA LEU A 192 1.16 17.08 7.78
C LEU A 192 1.39 18.50 8.31
N ALA A 193 1.74 19.44 7.44
CA ALA A 193 1.96 20.84 7.80
C ALA A 193 0.66 21.51 8.28
N ILE A 194 -0.47 21.25 7.60
CA ILE A 194 -1.78 21.82 7.95
C ILE A 194 -2.26 21.36 9.34
N ASP A 195 -1.99 20.12 9.73
CA ASP A 195 -2.37 19.59 11.06
C ASP A 195 -1.48 20.12 12.19
N SER A 196 -0.28 20.62 11.85
CA SER A 196 0.72 21.11 12.81
C SER A 196 0.51 22.58 13.22
N ASP A 197 -0.43 23.30 12.59
CA ASP A 197 -0.85 24.66 12.95
C ASP A 197 -2.16 24.62 13.77
N PRO A 198 -2.10 24.52 15.11
CA PRO A 198 -3.28 24.70 15.94
C PRO A 198 -3.60 26.21 16.03
N LEU A 199 -4.76 26.60 15.49
CA LEU A 199 -5.46 27.83 15.88
C LEU A 199 -6.04 27.69 17.30
#